data_AF-A0A660V214-F1
#
_entry.id   AF-A0A660V214-F1
#
_cell.length_a   1.000
_cell.length_b   1.000
_cell.length_c   1.000
_cell.angle_alpha   90.00
_cell.angle_beta   90.00
_cell.angle_gamma   90.00
#
_symmetry.space_group_name_H-M   'P 1'
#
loop_
_entity.id
_entity.type
_entity.pdbx_description
1 polymer ?
#
loop_
_entity_poly.entity_id
_entity_poly.type
_entity_poly.pdbx_seq_one_letter_code
_entity_poly.pdbx_strand_id
1 'polypeptide(L)'
;MKVLEREIGTVEYAAGQTRTLPLPRNYAYDKIYLKLVAQLDVAAGATAGNPKDSCPAQLVQNIQVRANGRDVIKNYDMESLHRLTQIRHGVRPYIVSLASGYEQGDDNVVAVHAIIDFAMWRASKPIDTLLDSAGLATLDLIITWTGSPNDVMNDAFDGTVSVDSATLYVASLERVGIPAGTKFMFNKEYQIRSQVTATSASHQIQLPVGNLFRDFTIKTHSDGVQVNTILNNIQLKSGTEVFKNRLAGFRQMDDRVEYGLEVPEVLASAGATDHFYTEYVLDGYYILDFVKDGRLTEALDTTRLSSLELLLDVNSVGTNDFVDIYPCELMMPAIEKV
;
A
#
# COMPACT_ATOMS: atom_id res chain seq x y z
N MET A 1 -19.05 12.14 -18.92
CA MET A 1 -17.85 12.71 -18.26
C MET A 1 -16.66 12.51 -19.19
N LYS A 2 -15.81 13.53 -19.30
CA LYS A 2 -14.54 13.42 -20.04
C LYS A 2 -13.43 13.01 -19.09
N VAL A 3 -12.41 12.33 -19.60
CA VAL A 3 -11.18 12.01 -18.86
C VAL A 3 -10.14 13.08 -19.18
N LEU A 4 -9.46 13.58 -18.16
CA LEU A 4 -8.30 14.45 -18.30
C LEU A 4 -7.10 13.78 -17.63
N GLU A 5 -6.02 13.65 -18.37
CA GLU A 5 -4.73 13.17 -17.87
C GLU A 5 -3.71 14.29 -18.00
N ARG A 6 -2.87 14.47 -16.98
CA ARG A 6 -1.80 15.47 -17.00
C ARG A 6 -0.69 15.12 -16.02
N GLU A 7 0.51 15.56 -16.37
CA GLU A 7 1.63 15.64 -15.44
C GLU A 7 1.39 16.81 -14.47
N ILE A 8 1.59 16.56 -13.18
CA ILE A 8 1.39 17.56 -12.12
C ILE A 8 2.71 18.22 -11.76
N GLY A 9 3.76 17.42 -11.64
CA GLY A 9 5.10 17.91 -11.31
C GLY A 9 5.99 16.80 -10.77
N THR A 10 7.08 17.22 -10.15
CA THR A 10 8.08 16.33 -9.55
C THR A 10 8.35 16.72 -8.11
N VAL A 11 8.81 15.75 -7.33
CA VAL A 11 9.33 15.95 -5.98
C VAL A 11 10.75 15.40 -5.94
N GLU A 12 11.72 16.27 -5.67
CA GLU A 12 13.13 15.88 -5.56
C GLU A 12 13.43 15.29 -4.18
N TYR A 13 14.32 14.31 -4.17
CA TYR A 13 14.81 13.67 -2.96
C TYR A 13 15.54 14.66 -2.06
N ALA A 14 15.24 14.56 -0.76
CA ALA A 14 15.98 15.25 0.27
C ALA A 14 15.94 14.38 1.53
N ALA A 15 17.09 13.83 1.93
CA ALA A 15 17.19 12.84 3.00
C ALA A 15 16.49 13.32 4.29
N GLY A 16 15.54 12.52 4.78
CA GLY A 16 14.77 12.76 6.00
C GLY A 16 13.84 13.98 5.95
N GLN A 17 13.66 14.61 4.79
CA GLN A 17 12.82 15.79 4.64
C GLN A 17 11.43 15.42 4.12
N THR A 18 10.45 16.24 4.52
CA THR A 18 9.11 16.23 3.94
C THR A 18 8.99 17.30 2.87
N ARG A 19 8.43 16.94 1.72
CA ARG A 19 8.13 17.84 0.61
C ARG A 19 6.62 17.83 0.34
N THR A 20 6.12 18.96 -0.12
CA THR A 20 4.69 19.12 -0.45
C THR A 20 4.55 19.56 -1.89
N LEU A 21 3.72 18.84 -2.64
CA LEU A 21 3.32 19.16 -4.00
C LEU A 21 1.83 19.52 -3.97
N PRO A 22 1.45 20.78 -4.25
CA PRO A 22 0.05 21.16 -4.31
C PRO A 22 -0.61 20.48 -5.51
N LEU A 23 -1.74 19.82 -5.27
CA LEU A 23 -2.54 19.20 -6.32
C LEU A 23 -3.57 20.21 -6.85
N PRO A 24 -3.80 20.24 -8.17
CA PRO A 24 -4.89 21.03 -8.74
C PRO A 24 -6.26 20.68 -8.14
N ARG A 25 -7.19 21.65 -8.18
CA ARG A 25 -8.51 21.51 -7.52
C ARG A 25 -9.69 21.74 -8.46
N ASN A 26 -9.54 21.42 -9.74
CA ASN A 26 -10.57 21.79 -10.73
C ASN A 26 -11.59 20.67 -10.99
N TYR A 27 -11.22 19.42 -10.71
CA TYR A 27 -11.94 18.23 -11.17
C TYR A 27 -11.88 17.11 -10.13
N ALA A 28 -12.70 16.07 -10.27
CA ALA A 28 -12.58 14.94 -9.35
C ALA A 28 -11.46 13.99 -9.76
N TYR A 29 -10.66 13.57 -8.79
CA TYR A 29 -9.58 12.63 -8.99
C TYR A 29 -10.12 11.21 -9.06
N ASP A 30 -9.68 10.49 -10.09
CA ASP A 30 -9.85 9.05 -10.23
C ASP A 30 -8.61 8.36 -9.66
N LYS A 31 -7.42 8.78 -10.11
CA LYS A 31 -6.13 8.20 -9.72
C LYS A 31 -4.99 9.22 -9.71
N ILE A 32 -3.95 8.93 -8.94
CA ILE A 32 -2.64 9.56 -9.04
C ILE A 32 -1.61 8.48 -9.38
N TYR A 33 -0.84 8.71 -10.44
CA TYR A 33 0.29 7.88 -10.84
C TYR A 33 1.57 8.42 -10.24
N LEU A 34 2.37 7.52 -9.68
CA LEU A 34 3.65 7.81 -9.06
C LEU A 34 4.73 6.98 -9.72
N LYS A 35 5.79 7.65 -10.21
CA LYS A 35 7.00 6.99 -10.71
C LYS A 35 8.20 7.55 -9.98
N LEU A 36 8.88 6.73 -9.18
CA LEU A 36 10.15 7.07 -8.59
C LEU A 36 11.27 6.59 -9.52
N VAL A 37 12.21 7.47 -9.83
CA VAL A 37 13.47 7.12 -10.50
C VAL A 37 14.59 7.60 -9.61
N ALA A 38 15.55 6.72 -9.32
CA ALA A 38 16.71 7.02 -8.49
C ALA A 38 17.99 6.48 -9.12
N GLN A 39 19.10 7.15 -8.83
CA GLN A 39 20.45 6.72 -9.12
C GLN A 39 21.14 6.48 -7.78
N LEU A 40 21.60 5.25 -7.59
CA LEU A 40 22.15 4.76 -6.33
C LEU A 40 23.58 4.26 -6.50
N ASP A 41 24.42 4.68 -5.58
CA ASP A 41 25.76 4.14 -5.37
C ASP A 41 25.73 3.18 -4.19
N VAL A 42 26.33 2.00 -4.34
CA VAL A 42 26.40 0.98 -3.31
C VAL A 42 27.85 0.64 -3.04
N ALA A 43 28.32 0.94 -1.84
CA ALA A 43 29.62 0.51 -1.34
C ALA A 43 29.46 -0.83 -0.58
N ALA A 44 30.30 -1.80 -0.93
CA ALA A 44 30.30 -3.12 -0.29
C ALA A 44 30.65 -3.03 1.21
N GLY A 45 29.99 -3.86 2.01
CA GLY A 45 30.36 -4.14 3.39
C GLY A 45 31.03 -5.51 3.56
N ALA A 46 31.12 -6.01 4.79
CA ALA A 46 31.70 -7.33 5.07
C ALA A 46 30.68 -8.46 4.84
N THR A 47 29.39 -8.16 4.86
CA THR A 47 28.28 -9.08 4.69
C THR A 47 27.48 -8.69 3.44
N ALA A 48 27.40 -9.58 2.46
CA ALA A 48 26.55 -9.39 1.31
C ALA A 48 25.07 -9.44 1.76
N GLY A 49 24.35 -8.35 1.54
CA GLY A 49 22.90 -8.28 1.72
C GLY A 49 22.16 -8.36 0.39
N ASN A 50 20.83 -8.23 0.45
CA ASN A 50 19.98 -8.15 -0.73
C ASN A 50 19.14 -6.87 -0.70
N PRO A 51 18.85 -6.28 -1.88
CA PRO A 51 17.84 -5.24 -1.95
C PRO A 51 16.50 -5.80 -1.47
N LYS A 52 15.72 -4.95 -0.80
CA LYS A 52 14.35 -5.30 -0.43
C LYS A 52 13.52 -5.46 -1.70
N ASP A 53 12.45 -6.25 -1.60
CA ASP A 53 11.67 -6.69 -2.75
C ASP A 53 11.14 -5.55 -3.65
N SER A 54 10.79 -4.41 -3.07
CA SER A 54 10.28 -3.26 -3.83
C SER A 54 11.31 -2.14 -4.01
N CYS A 55 12.61 -2.42 -3.90
CA CYS A 55 13.68 -1.43 -4.13
C CYS A 55 13.48 -0.72 -5.48
N PRO A 56 13.48 0.63 -5.56
CA PRO A 56 13.91 1.60 -4.53
C PRO A 56 12.77 2.24 -3.71
N ALA A 57 11.58 1.63 -3.63
CA ALA A 57 10.40 2.23 -3.00
C ALA A 57 10.62 2.70 -1.56
N GLN A 58 11.51 2.05 -0.80
CA GLN A 58 11.81 2.38 0.59
C GLN A 58 12.43 3.78 0.76
N LEU A 59 12.90 4.41 -0.32
CA LEU A 59 13.32 5.82 -0.28
C LEU A 59 12.16 6.75 0.11
N VAL A 60 10.92 6.38 -0.20
CA VAL A 60 9.72 7.14 0.17
C VAL A 60 9.03 6.45 1.35
N GLN A 61 9.29 6.97 2.55
CA GLN A 61 8.75 6.40 3.79
C GLN A 61 7.25 6.62 3.94
N ASN A 62 6.74 7.75 3.47
CA ASN A 62 5.33 8.08 3.64
C ASN A 62 4.81 8.98 2.51
N ILE A 63 3.59 8.69 2.07
CA ILE A 63 2.84 9.39 1.05
C ILE A 63 1.47 9.73 1.63
N GLN A 64 1.19 11.02 1.76
CA GLN A 64 -0.07 11.54 2.27
C GLN A 64 -0.79 12.38 1.24
N VAL A 65 -2.06 12.08 1.00
CA VAL A 65 -2.97 13.02 0.33
C VAL A 65 -3.80 13.71 1.40
N ARG A 66 -3.61 15.02 1.53
CA ARG A 66 -4.25 15.83 2.56
C ARG A 66 -5.18 16.88 1.95
N ALA A 67 -6.40 16.97 2.45
CA ALA A 67 -7.36 17.98 2.11
C ALA A 67 -7.57 18.97 3.28
N ASN A 68 -7.89 20.23 2.94
CA ASN A 68 -8.25 21.28 3.91
C ASN A 68 -7.22 21.47 5.05
N GLY A 69 -5.94 21.20 4.78
CA GLY A 69 -4.85 21.31 5.75
C GLY A 69 -4.83 20.28 6.90
N ARG A 70 -5.91 19.52 7.13
CA ARG A 70 -6.03 18.58 8.27
C ARG A 70 -6.45 17.17 7.87
N ASP A 71 -7.29 17.02 6.86
CA ASP A 71 -7.95 15.75 6.58
C ASP A 71 -7.04 14.87 5.72
N VAL A 72 -6.51 13.79 6.30
CA VAL A 72 -5.70 12.81 5.57
C VAL A 72 -6.62 11.78 4.92
N ILE A 73 -6.65 11.78 3.60
CA ILE A 73 -7.48 10.89 2.78
C ILE A 73 -6.76 9.58 2.53
N LYS A 74 -5.49 9.66 2.16
CA LYS A 74 -4.64 8.51 1.82
C LYS A 74 -3.33 8.62 2.58
N ASN A 75 -2.85 7.52 3.15
CA ASN A 75 -1.58 7.44 3.89
C ASN A 75 -0.93 6.06 3.72
N TYR A 76 0.20 6.01 3.01
CA TYR A 76 0.93 4.77 2.73
C TYR A 76 2.45 4.99 2.73
N ASP A 77 3.21 3.94 2.97
CA ASP A 77 4.58 3.82 2.45
C ASP A 77 4.54 3.40 0.96
N MET A 78 5.54 3.82 0.18
CA MET A 78 5.57 3.54 -1.27
C MET A 78 5.75 2.05 -1.57
N GLU A 79 6.46 1.31 -0.72
CA GLU A 79 6.62 -0.13 -0.84
C GLU A 79 5.27 -0.85 -0.77
N SER A 80 4.48 -0.56 0.26
CA SER A 80 3.13 -1.11 0.37
C SER A 80 2.21 -0.62 -0.71
N LEU A 81 2.29 0.64 -1.11
CA LEU A 81 1.48 1.14 -2.23
C LEU A 81 1.78 0.40 -3.55
N HIS A 82 3.04 0.07 -3.82
CA HIS A 82 3.44 -0.73 -4.98
C HIS A 82 2.78 -2.12 -4.95
N ARG A 83 2.83 -2.82 -3.81
CA ARG A 83 2.19 -4.13 -3.65
C ARG A 83 0.67 -4.07 -3.62
N LEU A 84 0.08 -3.03 -3.02
CA LEU A 84 -1.36 -2.76 -3.10
C LEU A 84 -1.80 -2.52 -4.55
N THR A 85 -0.98 -1.87 -5.36
CA THR A 85 -1.27 -1.69 -6.80
C THR A 85 -1.30 -3.05 -7.51
N GLN A 86 -0.35 -3.95 -7.24
CA GLN A 86 -0.38 -5.31 -7.76
C GLN A 86 -1.66 -6.06 -7.36
N ILE A 87 -2.04 -5.96 -6.08
CA ILE A 87 -3.26 -6.58 -5.56
C ILE A 87 -4.49 -6.06 -6.30
N ARG A 88 -4.63 -4.74 -6.44
CA ARG A 88 -5.84 -4.09 -6.97
C ARG A 88 -6.02 -4.28 -8.47
N HIS A 89 -4.91 -4.32 -9.20
CA HIS A 89 -4.91 -4.36 -10.66
C HIS A 89 -4.52 -5.74 -11.23
N GLY A 90 -4.20 -6.72 -10.38
CA GLY A 90 -3.86 -8.10 -10.75
C GLY A 90 -2.42 -8.30 -11.26
N VAL A 91 -1.72 -7.21 -11.59
CA VAL A 91 -0.40 -7.23 -12.25
C VAL A 91 0.58 -6.35 -11.49
N ARG A 92 1.80 -6.85 -11.30
CA ARG A 92 2.86 -6.09 -10.61
C ARG A 92 3.23 -4.86 -11.45
N PRO A 93 3.21 -3.64 -10.88
CA PRO A 93 3.65 -2.46 -11.60
C PRO A 93 5.13 -2.57 -11.99
N TYR A 94 5.53 -1.79 -13.00
CA TYR A 94 6.92 -1.75 -13.45
C TYR A 94 7.89 -1.42 -12.30
N ILE A 95 8.97 -2.20 -12.23
CA ILE A 95 10.06 -2.04 -11.27
C ILE A 95 11.40 -2.39 -11.92
N VAL A 96 12.42 -1.60 -11.61
CA VAL A 96 13.84 -1.87 -11.89
C VAL A 96 14.54 -1.71 -10.56
N SER A 97 14.95 -2.84 -9.98
CA SER A 97 15.64 -2.91 -8.69
C SER A 97 17.14 -3.08 -8.89
N LEU A 98 17.91 -2.87 -7.81
CA LEU A 98 19.27 -3.37 -7.71
C LEU A 98 19.29 -4.90 -7.86
N ALA A 99 20.43 -5.45 -8.31
CA ALA A 99 20.61 -6.90 -8.42
C ALA A 99 20.79 -7.56 -7.03
N SER A 100 20.43 -8.84 -6.92
CA SER A 100 20.66 -9.65 -5.71
C SER A 100 22.15 -9.94 -5.49
N GLY A 101 22.58 -10.10 -4.23
CA GLY A 101 23.96 -10.46 -3.88
C GLY A 101 24.98 -9.37 -4.21
N TYR A 102 24.60 -8.11 -4.00
CA TYR A 102 25.29 -6.96 -4.59
C TYR A 102 26.68 -6.73 -3.99
N GLU A 103 27.73 -6.90 -4.80
CA GLU A 103 29.14 -6.68 -4.50
C GLU A 103 29.61 -5.35 -5.11
N GLN A 104 29.20 -4.21 -4.53
CA GLN A 104 29.56 -2.85 -4.98
C GLN A 104 29.09 -2.45 -6.40
N GLY A 105 28.72 -1.18 -6.57
CA GLY A 105 28.43 -0.63 -7.89
C GLY A 105 27.96 0.81 -7.83
N ASP A 106 28.35 1.56 -8.84
CA ASP A 106 28.12 3.00 -8.95
C ASP A 106 27.07 3.30 -10.04
N ASP A 107 26.38 4.42 -9.92
CA ASP A 107 25.40 4.96 -10.89
C ASP A 107 24.25 4.00 -11.24
N ASN A 108 23.79 3.19 -10.28
CA ASN A 108 22.69 2.25 -10.55
C ASN A 108 21.36 2.97 -10.70
N VAL A 109 20.85 3.01 -11.94
CA VAL A 109 19.53 3.58 -12.23
C VAL A 109 18.43 2.57 -11.92
N VAL A 110 17.64 2.89 -10.91
CA VAL A 110 16.53 2.08 -10.41
C VAL A 110 15.22 2.87 -10.48
N ALA A 111 14.10 2.16 -10.61
CA ALA A 111 12.80 2.79 -10.75
C ALA A 111 11.67 1.94 -10.18
N VAL A 112 10.63 2.57 -9.67
CA VAL A 112 9.41 1.88 -9.21
C VAL A 112 8.18 2.71 -9.51
N HIS A 113 7.10 2.03 -9.91
CA HIS A 113 5.80 2.63 -10.19
C HIS A 113 4.76 2.22 -9.15
N ALA A 114 3.87 3.14 -8.78
CA ALA A 114 2.72 2.86 -7.91
C ALA A 114 1.54 3.76 -8.26
N ILE A 115 0.33 3.36 -7.86
CA ILE A 115 -0.91 4.09 -8.16
C ILE A 115 -1.70 4.31 -6.87
N ILE A 116 -2.11 5.56 -6.64
CA ILE A 116 -3.11 5.88 -5.62
C ILE A 116 -4.48 5.91 -6.30
N ASP A 117 -5.33 4.95 -5.99
CA ASP A 117 -6.71 4.90 -6.48
C ASP A 117 -7.65 5.65 -5.52
N PHE A 118 -8.37 6.66 -6.04
CA PHE A 118 -9.53 7.26 -5.35
C PHE A 118 -10.81 6.53 -5.76
N ALA A 119 -10.96 6.27 -7.06
CA ALA A 119 -12.03 5.41 -7.54
C ALA A 119 -11.87 4.00 -6.97
N MET A 120 -13.00 3.39 -6.59
CA MET A 120 -12.97 2.11 -5.93
C MET A 120 -12.60 1.02 -6.93
N TRP A 121 -11.46 0.37 -6.66
CA TRP A 121 -10.97 -0.73 -7.47
C TRP A 121 -11.98 -1.90 -7.45
N ARG A 122 -12.14 -2.54 -8.61
CA ARG A 122 -13.06 -3.69 -8.83
C ARG A 122 -14.51 -3.48 -8.33
N ALA A 123 -14.96 -2.25 -8.17
CA ALA A 123 -16.36 -1.96 -7.94
C ALA A 123 -17.14 -1.99 -9.26
N SER A 124 -18.43 -2.35 -9.20
CA SER A 124 -19.36 -2.26 -10.33
C SER A 124 -19.54 -0.82 -10.82
N LYS A 125 -19.38 0.15 -9.91
CA LYS A 125 -19.39 1.59 -10.18
C LYS A 125 -18.24 2.28 -9.43
N PRO A 126 -17.00 2.23 -9.95
CA PRO A 126 -15.84 2.88 -9.31
C PRO A 126 -16.03 4.38 -9.11
N ILE A 127 -16.84 4.99 -9.98
CA ILE A 127 -17.13 6.42 -10.01
C ILE A 127 -17.82 6.95 -8.76
N ASP A 128 -18.46 6.09 -7.96
CA ASP A 128 -19.20 6.52 -6.77
C ASP A 128 -18.28 6.96 -5.61
N THR A 129 -16.95 6.81 -5.78
CA THR A 129 -15.93 7.07 -4.75
C THR A 129 -14.83 8.04 -5.18
N LEU A 130 -15.05 8.77 -6.29
CA LEU A 130 -14.09 9.78 -6.74
C LEU A 130 -13.84 10.84 -5.67
N LEU A 131 -12.63 11.39 -5.64
CA LEU A 131 -12.32 12.54 -4.78
C LEU A 131 -12.66 13.83 -5.52
N ASP A 132 -13.80 14.45 -5.18
CA ASP A 132 -14.12 15.79 -5.69
C ASP A 132 -13.24 16.85 -5.04
N SER A 133 -12.35 17.46 -5.82
CA SER A 133 -11.40 18.47 -5.35
C SER A 133 -11.92 19.91 -5.48
N ALA A 134 -13.01 20.14 -6.24
CA ALA A 134 -13.49 21.48 -6.56
C ALA A 134 -13.97 22.29 -5.35
N GLY A 135 -14.47 21.60 -4.32
CA GLY A 135 -14.93 22.21 -3.07
C GLY A 135 -13.87 22.33 -1.98
N LEU A 136 -12.65 21.82 -2.18
CA LEU A 136 -11.62 21.75 -1.14
C LEU A 136 -10.86 23.08 -1.03
N ALA A 137 -10.48 23.49 0.19
CA ALA A 137 -9.69 24.69 0.43
C ALA A 137 -8.20 24.51 0.07
N THR A 138 -7.65 23.32 0.34
CA THR A 138 -6.33 22.87 -0.14
C THR A 138 -6.41 21.38 -0.48
N LEU A 139 -5.55 20.94 -1.39
CA LEU A 139 -5.33 19.54 -1.69
C LEU A 139 -3.84 19.36 -1.96
N ASP A 140 -3.17 18.61 -1.10
CA ASP A 140 -1.72 18.54 -1.06
C ASP A 140 -1.26 17.08 -1.06
N LEU A 141 -0.29 16.77 -1.93
CA LEU A 141 0.47 15.52 -1.87
C LEU A 141 1.74 15.77 -1.05
N ILE A 142 1.83 15.12 0.10
CA ILE A 142 2.94 15.27 1.04
C ILE A 142 3.76 13.99 1.01
N ILE A 143 5.05 14.13 0.73
CA ILE A 143 6.00 13.03 0.59
C ILE A 143 7.06 13.17 1.66
N THR A 144 7.29 12.12 2.44
CA THR A 144 8.39 12.07 3.41
C THR A 144 9.43 11.07 2.90
N TRP A 145 10.64 11.57 2.67
CA TRP A 145 11.79 10.79 2.23
C TRP A 145 12.49 10.12 3.41
N THR A 146 13.11 8.96 3.18
CA THR A 146 13.93 8.31 4.21
C THR A 146 15.14 9.16 4.59
N GLY A 147 15.49 9.12 5.88
CA GLY A 147 16.75 9.64 6.40
C GLY A 147 17.95 8.74 6.11
N SER A 148 17.73 7.47 5.78
CA SER A 148 18.76 6.45 5.58
C SER A 148 18.55 5.75 4.24
N PRO A 149 19.39 6.01 3.21
CA PRO A 149 19.31 5.28 1.94
C PRO A 149 19.52 3.77 2.09
N ASN A 150 20.20 3.32 3.15
CA ASN A 150 20.37 1.90 3.47
C ASN A 150 19.03 1.17 3.66
N ASP A 151 17.93 1.90 3.89
CA ASP A 151 16.60 1.31 4.04
C ASP A 151 16.14 0.54 2.78
N VAL A 152 16.76 0.75 1.62
CA VAL A 152 16.48 -0.02 0.38
C VAL A 152 17.07 -1.44 0.43
N MET A 153 18.00 -1.71 1.34
CA MET A 153 18.63 -3.01 1.56
C MET A 153 18.03 -3.69 2.80
N ASN A 154 18.16 -5.01 2.88
CA ASN A 154 17.76 -5.76 4.08
C ASN A 154 18.76 -5.58 5.25
N ASP A 155 18.33 -5.94 6.45
CA ASP A 155 19.11 -5.73 7.68
C ASP A 155 20.40 -6.59 7.76
N ALA A 156 20.57 -7.56 6.85
CA ALA A 156 21.82 -8.32 6.72
C ALA A 156 22.92 -7.57 5.95
N PHE A 157 22.58 -6.47 5.25
CA PHE A 157 23.53 -5.61 4.56
C PHE A 157 24.24 -4.67 5.54
N ASP A 158 25.58 -4.71 5.57
CA ASP A 158 26.40 -3.84 6.42
C ASP A 158 27.24 -2.82 5.63
N GLY A 159 26.97 -2.69 4.32
CA GLY A 159 27.59 -1.68 3.46
C GLY A 159 26.92 -0.31 3.56
N THR A 160 27.19 0.55 2.58
CA THR A 160 26.60 1.90 2.51
C THR A 160 25.95 2.11 1.16
N VAL A 161 24.75 2.68 1.16
CA VAL A 161 24.05 3.16 -0.02
C VAL A 161 24.03 4.69 0.02
N SER A 162 24.35 5.32 -1.10
CA SER A 162 24.15 6.76 -1.32
C SER A 162 23.18 7.00 -2.47
N VAL A 163 22.50 8.15 -2.42
CA VAL A 163 21.56 8.59 -3.44
C VAL A 163 22.16 9.77 -4.18
N ASP A 164 22.56 9.58 -5.43
CA ASP A 164 23.12 10.65 -6.26
C ASP A 164 22.00 11.56 -6.77
N SER A 165 20.90 10.93 -7.19
CA SER A 165 19.67 11.61 -7.53
C SER A 165 18.47 10.71 -7.27
N ALA A 166 17.36 11.30 -6.85
CA ALA A 166 16.07 10.61 -6.83
C ALA A 166 14.95 11.62 -7.05
N THR A 167 14.02 11.29 -7.94
CA THR A 167 12.91 12.16 -8.32
C THR A 167 11.63 11.33 -8.40
N LEU A 168 10.60 11.78 -7.68
CA LEU A 168 9.25 11.25 -7.79
C LEU A 168 8.46 12.08 -8.80
N TYR A 169 8.09 11.47 -9.92
CA TYR A 169 7.22 12.05 -10.94
C TYR A 169 5.77 11.76 -10.58
N VAL A 170 4.92 12.79 -10.66
CA VAL A 170 3.51 12.73 -10.26
C VAL A 170 2.63 13.13 -11.45
N ALA A 171 1.70 12.24 -11.81
CA ALA A 171 0.66 12.51 -12.80
C ALA A 171 -0.72 12.15 -12.23
N SER A 172 -1.78 12.70 -12.82
CA SER A 172 -3.14 12.46 -12.36
C SER A 172 -4.09 12.08 -13.49
N LEU A 173 -5.07 11.25 -13.17
CA LEU A 173 -6.26 11.02 -13.99
C LEU A 173 -7.47 11.61 -13.28
N GLU A 174 -8.14 12.55 -13.95
CA GLU A 174 -9.25 13.32 -13.43
C GLU A 174 -10.51 13.16 -14.31
N ARG A 175 -11.68 13.33 -13.70
CA ARG A 175 -12.99 13.30 -14.39
C ARG A 175 -13.56 14.70 -14.48
N VAL A 176 -13.84 15.12 -15.71
CA VAL A 176 -14.37 16.45 -16.04
C VAL A 176 -15.86 16.39 -16.36
N GLY A 177 -16.58 17.43 -15.95
CA GLY A 177 -18.01 17.60 -16.22
C GLY A 177 -18.90 16.82 -15.25
N ILE A 178 -18.48 16.73 -13.99
CA ILE A 178 -19.31 16.17 -12.92
C ILE A 178 -20.37 17.22 -12.56
N PRO A 179 -21.67 16.85 -12.54
CA PRO A 179 -22.71 17.78 -12.11
C PRO A 179 -22.44 18.31 -10.70
N ALA A 180 -22.60 19.62 -10.53
CA ALA A 180 -22.47 20.24 -9.22
C ALA A 180 -23.41 19.58 -8.19
N GLY A 181 -22.90 19.32 -6.99
CA GLY A 181 -23.65 18.64 -5.93
C GLY A 181 -23.72 17.12 -6.05
N THR A 182 -23.00 16.50 -6.98
CA THR A 182 -22.83 15.04 -6.98
C THR A 182 -22.12 14.62 -5.70
N LYS A 183 -22.74 13.73 -4.93
CA LYS A 183 -22.20 13.24 -3.66
C LYS A 183 -21.42 11.95 -3.90
N PHE A 184 -20.12 11.98 -3.65
CA PHE A 184 -19.26 10.79 -3.66
C PHE A 184 -19.05 10.30 -2.23
N MET A 185 -18.86 8.99 -2.07
CA MET A 185 -18.26 8.45 -0.85
C MET A 185 -16.75 8.69 -0.90
N PHE A 186 -16.13 9.02 0.23
CA PHE A 186 -14.67 9.13 0.29
C PHE A 186 -14.08 7.75 0.52
N ASN A 187 -13.23 7.29 -0.41
CA ASN A 187 -12.36 6.15 -0.18
C ASN A 187 -11.12 6.60 0.61
N LYS A 188 -11.17 6.42 1.93
CA LYS A 188 -10.10 6.76 2.85
C LYS A 188 -9.27 5.52 3.19
N GLU A 189 -7.97 5.68 3.15
CA GLU A 189 -7.03 4.60 3.46
C GLU A 189 -5.89 5.14 4.31
N TYR A 190 -5.55 4.42 5.37
CA TYR A 190 -4.49 4.78 6.31
C TYR A 190 -3.87 3.52 6.90
N GLN A 191 -2.80 3.68 7.66
CA GLN A 191 -2.05 2.58 8.24
C GLN A 191 -2.27 2.52 9.75
N ILE A 192 -2.49 1.31 10.27
CA ILE A 192 -2.45 0.97 11.69
C ILE A 192 -1.28 0.01 11.88
N ARG A 193 -0.27 0.39 12.66
CA ARG A 193 0.90 -0.45 12.95
C ARG A 193 0.81 -1.05 14.34
N SER A 194 1.07 -2.35 14.45
CA SER A 194 1.15 -3.08 15.71
C SER A 194 2.43 -3.90 15.76
N GLN A 195 3.20 -3.78 16.83
CA GLN A 195 4.42 -4.59 17.03
C GLN A 195 4.06 -5.93 17.63
N VAL A 196 4.68 -7.00 17.14
CA VAL A 196 4.60 -8.35 17.71
C VAL A 196 5.85 -8.58 18.55
N THR A 197 5.70 -8.55 19.87
CA THR A 197 6.84 -8.71 20.80
C THR A 197 7.00 -10.13 21.34
N ALA A 198 6.00 -10.99 21.13
CA ALA A 198 5.99 -12.38 21.55
C ALA A 198 4.97 -13.19 20.74
N THR A 199 5.23 -14.48 20.59
CA THR A 199 4.26 -15.44 20.02
C THR A 199 3.00 -15.51 20.88
N SER A 200 1.83 -15.36 20.26
CA SER A 200 0.54 -15.33 20.92
C SER A 200 -0.57 -15.77 19.97
N ALA A 201 -1.42 -16.69 20.42
CA ALA A 201 -2.62 -17.09 19.67
C ALA A 201 -3.76 -16.06 19.72
N SER A 202 -3.55 -14.91 20.36
CA SER A 202 -4.59 -13.92 20.65
C SER A 202 -4.05 -12.49 20.67
N HIS A 203 -3.20 -12.14 19.72
CA HIS A 203 -2.76 -10.75 19.51
C HIS A 203 -3.93 -9.92 19.00
N GLN A 204 -4.35 -8.92 19.77
CA GLN A 204 -5.55 -8.13 19.49
C GLN A 204 -5.18 -6.76 18.94
N ILE A 205 -5.81 -6.39 17.83
CA ILE A 205 -5.71 -5.04 17.27
C ILE A 205 -7.12 -4.46 17.17
N GLN A 206 -7.35 -3.36 17.89
CA GLN A 206 -8.61 -2.63 17.84
C GLN A 206 -8.70 -1.85 16.53
N LEU A 207 -9.79 -2.05 15.80
CA LEU A 207 -10.13 -1.31 14.59
C LEU A 207 -11.19 -0.27 14.93
N PRO A 208 -11.19 0.89 14.23
CA PRO A 208 -12.23 1.89 14.42
C PRO A 208 -13.56 1.41 13.86
N VAL A 209 -14.63 1.91 14.48
CA VAL A 209 -16.02 1.68 14.07
C VAL A 209 -16.67 3.01 13.69
N GLY A 210 -17.78 2.95 12.96
CA GLY A 210 -18.58 4.12 12.59
C GLY A 210 -18.66 4.40 11.09
N ASN A 211 -17.96 3.63 10.26
CA ASN A 211 -17.98 3.75 8.80
C ASN A 211 -18.14 2.38 8.11
N LEU A 212 -18.19 2.39 6.78
CA LEU A 212 -18.22 1.18 5.96
C LEU A 212 -16.78 0.77 5.62
N PHE A 213 -16.47 -0.53 5.64
CA PHE A 213 -15.16 -1.03 5.22
C PHE A 213 -15.30 -1.98 4.03
N ARG A 214 -14.55 -1.70 2.96
CA ARG A 214 -14.47 -2.62 1.81
C ARG A 214 -13.56 -3.79 2.11
N ASP A 215 -12.37 -3.49 2.62
CA ASP A 215 -11.35 -4.48 2.93
C ASP A 215 -10.47 -4.05 4.12
N PHE A 216 -9.75 -5.03 4.66
CA PHE A 216 -8.54 -4.79 5.43
C PHE A 216 -7.38 -5.53 4.75
N THR A 217 -6.39 -4.80 4.27
CA THR A 217 -5.15 -5.40 3.81
C THR A 217 -4.15 -5.44 4.96
N ILE A 218 -3.60 -6.61 5.25
CA ILE A 218 -2.67 -6.86 6.34
C ILE A 218 -1.30 -7.14 5.72
N LYS A 219 -0.25 -6.48 6.22
CA LYS A 219 1.16 -6.69 5.89
C LYS A 219 1.90 -7.14 7.14
N THR A 220 2.66 -8.22 7.03
CA THR A 220 3.62 -8.66 8.05
C THR A 220 5.03 -8.46 7.56
N HIS A 221 5.89 -7.96 8.44
CA HIS A 221 7.32 -7.89 8.18
C HIS A 221 8.12 -8.11 9.46
N SER A 222 9.26 -8.74 9.30
CA SER A 222 10.27 -9.03 10.32
C SER A 222 11.56 -8.38 9.86
N ASP A 223 12.17 -7.54 10.70
CA ASP A 223 13.48 -6.92 10.43
C ASP A 223 13.52 -6.28 9.01
N GLY A 224 12.47 -5.53 8.71
CA GLY A 224 12.32 -4.81 7.44
C GLY A 224 11.98 -5.65 6.20
N VAL A 225 11.84 -6.97 6.32
CA VAL A 225 11.52 -7.88 5.20
C VAL A 225 10.14 -8.49 5.39
N GLN A 226 9.35 -8.59 4.32
CA GLN A 226 8.03 -9.21 4.40
C GLN A 226 8.14 -10.73 4.59
N VAL A 227 7.35 -11.28 5.52
CA VAL A 227 7.43 -12.69 5.91
C VAL A 227 6.06 -13.31 6.16
N ASN A 228 5.89 -14.57 5.76
CA ASN A 228 4.66 -15.34 5.98
C ASN A 228 4.60 -16.05 7.35
N THR A 229 5.72 -16.07 8.08
CA THR A 229 5.87 -16.87 9.30
C THR A 229 5.33 -16.18 10.55
N ILE A 230 5.02 -14.88 10.47
CA ILE A 230 4.43 -14.11 11.58
C ILE A 230 2.97 -14.49 11.80
N LEU A 231 2.16 -14.74 10.76
CA LEU A 231 0.73 -14.98 10.92
C LEU A 231 0.34 -16.43 10.64
N ASN A 232 -0.35 -17.05 11.60
CA ASN A 232 -0.90 -18.40 11.47
C ASN A 232 -2.41 -18.36 11.14
N ASN A 233 -3.18 -17.53 11.84
CA ASN A 233 -4.64 -17.41 11.70
C ASN A 233 -5.09 -15.96 11.85
N ILE A 234 -6.13 -15.60 11.09
CA ILE A 234 -6.70 -14.24 11.04
C ILE A 234 -8.19 -14.34 11.36
N GLN A 235 -8.63 -13.65 12.42
CA GLN A 235 -10.03 -13.56 12.81
C GLN A 235 -10.47 -12.10 12.96
N LEU A 236 -11.55 -11.71 12.28
CA LEU A 236 -12.22 -10.42 12.47
C LEU A 236 -13.54 -10.64 13.19
N LYS A 237 -13.76 -9.92 14.30
CA LYS A 237 -14.95 -10.08 15.14
C LYS A 237 -15.45 -8.77 15.75
N SER A 238 -16.72 -8.77 16.16
CA SER A 238 -17.35 -7.75 16.99
C SER A 238 -18.13 -8.44 18.11
N GLY A 239 -17.65 -8.32 19.35
CA GLY A 239 -18.21 -9.05 20.48
C GLY A 239 -18.13 -10.58 20.26
N THR A 240 -19.29 -11.24 20.15
CA THR A 240 -19.40 -12.68 19.88
C THR A 240 -19.53 -13.04 18.40
N GLU A 241 -19.79 -12.05 17.54
CA GLU A 241 -19.98 -12.26 16.11
C GLU A 241 -18.62 -12.28 15.40
N VAL A 242 -18.41 -13.29 14.54
CA VAL A 242 -17.17 -13.47 13.78
C VAL A 242 -17.49 -13.28 12.29
N PHE A 243 -16.91 -12.25 11.68
CA PHE A 243 -17.14 -11.93 10.27
C PHE A 243 -16.22 -12.72 9.34
N LYS A 244 -14.97 -12.92 9.76
CA LYS A 244 -13.96 -13.70 9.01
C LYS A 244 -13.14 -14.51 10.00
N ASN A 245 -12.84 -15.76 9.66
CA ASN A 245 -11.89 -16.61 10.39
C ASN A 245 -11.23 -17.56 9.40
N ARG A 246 -9.93 -17.38 9.15
CA ARG A 246 -9.20 -18.15 8.15
C ARG A 246 -7.73 -18.27 8.52
N LEU A 247 -7.16 -19.45 8.26
CA LEU A 247 -5.71 -19.64 8.35
C LEU A 247 -5.00 -18.75 7.32
N ALA A 248 -3.90 -18.15 7.72
CA ALA A 248 -3.16 -17.16 6.96
C ALA A 248 -2.70 -17.72 5.59
N GLY A 249 -2.13 -18.93 5.57
CA GLY A 249 -1.68 -19.57 4.33
C GLY A 249 -2.81 -19.85 3.34
N PHE A 250 -4.00 -20.26 3.81
CA PHE A 250 -5.16 -20.41 2.93
C PHE A 250 -5.66 -19.07 2.42
N ARG A 251 -5.60 -18.00 3.22
CA ARG A 251 -6.01 -16.66 2.78
C ARG A 251 -5.15 -16.18 1.60
N GLN A 252 -3.84 -16.38 1.64
CA GLN A 252 -2.96 -16.00 0.53
C GLN A 252 -3.26 -16.78 -0.75
N MET A 253 -3.56 -18.07 -0.63
CA MET A 253 -3.98 -18.89 -1.77
C MET A 253 -5.31 -18.40 -2.36
N ASP A 254 -6.29 -18.11 -1.49
CA ASP A 254 -7.58 -17.54 -1.89
C ASP A 254 -7.39 -16.18 -2.58
N ASP A 255 -6.54 -15.29 -2.02
CA ASP A 255 -6.20 -13.98 -2.58
C ASP A 255 -5.59 -14.09 -3.98
N ARG A 256 -4.64 -15.00 -4.18
CA ARG A 256 -4.01 -15.18 -5.50
C ARG A 256 -5.04 -15.51 -6.59
N VAL A 257 -5.95 -16.43 -6.29
CA VAL A 257 -6.99 -16.84 -7.24
C VAL A 257 -7.99 -15.72 -7.47
N GLU A 258 -8.43 -15.08 -6.38
CA GLU A 258 -9.49 -14.09 -6.42
C GLU A 258 -9.07 -12.78 -7.11
N TYR A 259 -7.82 -12.38 -6.96
CA TYR A 259 -7.26 -11.18 -7.57
C TYR A 259 -6.55 -11.44 -8.90
N GLY A 260 -6.50 -12.70 -9.35
CA GLY A 260 -5.84 -13.06 -10.59
C GLY A 260 -4.37 -12.64 -10.60
N LEU A 261 -3.71 -12.77 -9.45
CA LEU A 261 -2.35 -12.25 -9.27
C LEU A 261 -1.39 -13.03 -10.15
N GLU A 262 -0.71 -12.29 -11.02
CA GLU A 262 0.34 -12.85 -11.85
C GLU A 262 1.52 -13.35 -11.00
N VAL A 263 2.08 -14.44 -11.47
CA VAL A 263 3.17 -15.21 -10.88
C VAL A 263 4.39 -14.82 -11.71
N PRO A 264 5.25 -13.91 -11.22
CA PRO A 264 6.28 -13.32 -12.06
C PRO A 264 7.30 -14.38 -12.47
N GLU A 265 7.34 -14.71 -13.75
CA GLU A 265 8.29 -15.64 -14.33
C GLU A 265 9.74 -15.22 -14.00
N VAL A 266 10.45 -16.01 -13.19
CA VAL A 266 11.87 -15.79 -12.91
C VAL A 266 12.70 -16.24 -14.12
N LEU A 267 12.85 -15.34 -15.10
CA LEU A 267 13.73 -15.47 -16.27
C LEU A 267 15.21 -15.48 -15.84
N ALA A 268 15.71 -16.58 -15.26
CA ALA A 268 17.15 -16.95 -15.23
C ALA A 268 17.50 -18.20 -14.39
N SER A 269 16.61 -18.81 -13.62
CA SER A 269 17.03 -19.93 -12.77
C SER A 269 17.11 -21.24 -13.57
N ALA A 270 18.28 -21.89 -13.58
CA ALA A 270 18.54 -23.15 -14.28
C ALA A 270 17.77 -24.37 -13.71
N GLY A 271 16.77 -24.15 -12.85
CA GLY A 271 15.93 -25.16 -12.20
C GLY A 271 14.43 -25.00 -12.49
N ALA A 272 14.08 -24.38 -13.63
CA ALA A 272 12.69 -24.15 -14.03
C ALA A 272 11.94 -25.45 -14.34
N THR A 273 11.46 -26.11 -13.29
CA THR A 273 10.48 -27.21 -13.34
C THR A 273 9.28 -26.76 -12.51
N ASP A 274 8.22 -26.34 -13.18
CA ASP A 274 6.90 -25.95 -12.65
C ASP A 274 6.82 -24.74 -11.71
N HIS A 275 7.04 -23.55 -12.28
CA HIS A 275 6.89 -22.23 -11.63
C HIS A 275 5.46 -21.90 -11.15
N PHE A 276 4.43 -22.63 -11.60
CA PHE A 276 3.07 -22.41 -11.14
C PHE A 276 2.90 -22.67 -9.62
N TYR A 277 3.79 -23.49 -9.02
CA TYR A 277 3.66 -24.01 -7.66
C TYR A 277 4.71 -23.52 -6.63
N THR A 278 5.72 -22.73 -7.01
CA THR A 278 6.86 -22.38 -6.12
C THR A 278 7.07 -20.88 -5.84
N GLU A 279 6.11 -19.99 -6.13
CA GLU A 279 6.38 -18.54 -6.12
C GLU A 279 5.68 -17.72 -5.00
N TYR A 280 6.51 -16.91 -4.33
CA TYR A 280 6.24 -15.96 -3.23
C TYR A 280 5.60 -14.64 -3.72
N VAL A 281 4.44 -14.71 -4.37
CA VAL A 281 3.84 -13.54 -5.08
C VAL A 281 3.40 -12.42 -4.12
N LEU A 282 3.13 -12.72 -2.85
CA LEU A 282 2.60 -11.81 -1.84
C LEU A 282 3.12 -12.11 -0.43
N ASP A 283 4.42 -12.26 -0.28
CA ASP A 283 4.98 -12.52 1.04
C ASP A 283 4.59 -11.43 2.03
N GLY A 284 4.07 -11.89 3.16
CA GLY A 284 3.53 -11.08 4.25
C GLY A 284 2.22 -10.34 3.95
N TYR A 285 1.59 -10.46 2.79
CA TYR A 285 0.33 -9.77 2.50
C TYR A 285 -0.88 -10.71 2.59
N TYR A 286 -1.95 -10.24 3.25
CA TYR A 286 -3.22 -10.94 3.42
C TYR A 286 -4.39 -9.96 3.26
N ILE A 287 -5.45 -10.34 2.53
CA ILE A 287 -6.55 -9.42 2.26
C ILE A 287 -7.86 -9.97 2.81
N LEU A 288 -8.51 -9.20 3.68
CA LEU A 288 -9.85 -9.47 4.17
C LEU A 288 -10.87 -8.64 3.38
N ASP A 289 -11.23 -9.10 2.19
CA ASP A 289 -12.22 -8.41 1.34
C ASP A 289 -13.65 -8.88 1.62
N PHE A 290 -14.55 -7.92 1.75
CA PHE A 290 -15.99 -8.11 1.91
C PHE A 290 -16.76 -8.03 0.60
N VAL A 291 -16.24 -7.31 -0.41
CA VAL A 291 -16.98 -6.99 -1.64
C VAL A 291 -16.53 -7.88 -2.79
N LYS A 292 -17.20 -9.03 -2.95
CA LYS A 292 -16.83 -10.06 -3.95
C LYS A 292 -17.43 -9.79 -5.32
N ASP A 293 -18.65 -9.25 -5.36
CA ASP A 293 -19.38 -8.98 -6.61
C ASP A 293 -19.16 -7.56 -7.16
N GLY A 294 -18.32 -6.78 -6.49
CA GLY A 294 -18.06 -5.37 -6.83
C GLY A 294 -19.15 -4.40 -6.34
N ARG A 295 -20.18 -4.84 -5.63
CA ARG A 295 -21.23 -3.97 -5.07
C ARG A 295 -20.87 -3.58 -3.65
N LEU A 296 -20.81 -2.28 -3.39
CA LEU A 296 -20.50 -1.73 -2.07
C LEU A 296 -21.57 -2.04 -0.99
N THR A 297 -22.69 -2.64 -1.38
CA THR A 297 -23.69 -3.18 -0.46
C THR A 297 -23.18 -4.35 0.38
N GLU A 298 -22.12 -5.04 -0.07
CA GLU A 298 -21.48 -6.12 0.69
C GLU A 298 -20.41 -5.61 1.67
N ALA A 299 -20.08 -4.31 1.63
CA ALA A 299 -19.09 -3.72 2.54
C ALA A 299 -19.51 -3.92 4.00
N LEU A 300 -18.54 -4.11 4.88
CA LEU A 300 -18.78 -4.28 6.31
C LEU A 300 -19.30 -2.96 6.90
N ASP A 301 -20.56 -2.93 7.30
CA ASP A 301 -21.16 -1.79 8.00
C ASP A 301 -20.86 -1.85 9.50
N THR A 302 -20.00 -0.95 9.96
CA THR A 302 -19.61 -0.85 11.38
C THR A 302 -20.37 0.24 12.13
N THR A 303 -21.33 0.93 11.51
CA THR A 303 -22.04 2.07 12.12
C THR A 303 -22.86 1.69 13.35
N ARG A 304 -23.24 0.41 13.47
CA ARG A 304 -24.03 -0.14 14.57
C ARG A 304 -23.24 -1.05 15.51
N LEU A 305 -21.93 -1.22 15.26
CA LEU A 305 -21.08 -2.07 16.07
C LEU A 305 -20.52 -1.27 17.25
N SER A 306 -20.43 -1.90 18.42
CA SER A 306 -19.80 -1.29 19.60
C SER A 306 -18.27 -1.41 19.58
N SER A 307 -17.74 -2.46 18.94
CA SER A 307 -16.30 -2.68 18.76
C SER A 307 -16.04 -3.48 17.48
N LEU A 308 -14.84 -3.35 16.93
CA LEU A 308 -14.35 -4.19 15.85
C LEU A 308 -12.90 -4.56 16.16
N GLU A 309 -12.60 -5.85 16.23
CA GLU A 309 -11.30 -6.35 16.65
C GLU A 309 -10.76 -7.35 15.64
N LEU A 310 -9.48 -7.21 15.33
CA LEU A 310 -8.70 -8.21 14.62
C LEU A 310 -7.94 -9.04 15.66
N LEU A 311 -8.28 -10.32 15.76
CA LEU A 311 -7.60 -11.31 16.59
C LEU A 311 -6.67 -12.15 15.70
N LEU A 312 -5.38 -12.08 16.00
CA LEU A 312 -4.33 -12.71 15.22
C LEU A 312 -3.61 -13.77 16.05
N ASP A 313 -3.38 -14.92 15.43
CA ASP A 313 -2.43 -15.92 15.94
C ASP A 313 -1.07 -15.61 15.32
N VAL A 314 -0.20 -15.01 16.13
CA VAL A 314 1.10 -14.47 15.72
C VAL A 314 2.27 -15.28 16.28
N ASN A 315 3.34 -15.41 15.51
CA ASN A 315 4.65 -15.85 15.97
C ASN A 315 5.61 -14.65 15.96
N SER A 316 6.47 -14.55 16.98
CA SER A 316 7.63 -13.68 16.91
C SER A 316 8.80 -14.47 16.31
N VAL A 317 9.35 -13.98 15.20
CA VAL A 317 10.34 -14.67 14.37
C VAL A 317 11.65 -13.89 14.27
N GLY A 318 11.60 -12.56 14.36
CA GLY A 318 12.75 -11.68 14.31
C GLY A 318 12.90 -10.82 15.56
N THR A 319 13.71 -9.75 15.42
CA THR A 319 13.87 -8.76 16.50
C THR A 319 12.79 -7.69 16.43
N ASN A 320 12.41 -7.31 15.22
CA ASN A 320 11.44 -6.27 14.91
C ASN A 320 10.32 -6.83 14.03
N ASP A 321 9.35 -7.49 14.67
CA ASP A 321 8.17 -8.01 14.00
C ASP A 321 7.00 -7.02 14.07
N PHE A 322 6.37 -6.76 12.93
CA PHE A 322 5.24 -5.84 12.84
C PHE A 322 4.11 -6.40 11.97
N VAL A 323 2.89 -6.05 12.37
CA VAL A 323 1.67 -6.18 11.59
C VAL A 323 1.17 -4.78 11.26
N ASP A 324 1.18 -4.45 9.98
CA ASP A 324 0.58 -3.24 9.42
C ASP A 324 -0.78 -3.57 8.82
N ILE A 325 -1.79 -2.77 9.12
CA ILE A 325 -3.13 -2.90 8.58
C ILE A 325 -3.45 -1.65 7.78
N TYR A 326 -3.95 -1.83 6.57
CA TYR A 326 -4.44 -0.79 5.68
C TYR A 326 -5.94 -0.98 5.47
N PRO A 327 -6.79 -0.35 6.29
CA PRO A 327 -8.23 -0.37 6.09
C PRO A 327 -8.63 0.43 4.85
N CYS A 328 -9.50 -0.13 4.01
CA CYS A 328 -10.20 0.62 2.97
C CYS A 328 -11.57 1.08 3.51
N GLU A 329 -11.56 2.29 4.07
CA GLU A 329 -12.70 2.91 4.74
C GLU A 329 -13.51 3.77 3.73
N LEU A 330 -14.81 3.50 3.66
CA LEU A 330 -15.78 4.26 2.90
C LEU A 330 -16.52 5.22 3.83
N MET A 331 -16.23 6.50 3.70
CA MET A 331 -16.92 7.53 4.46
C MET A 331 -18.06 8.11 3.64
N MET A 332 -19.26 8.09 4.21
CA MET A 332 -20.40 8.78 3.60
C MET A 332 -20.20 10.30 3.69
N PRO A 333 -20.54 11.06 2.64
CA PRO A 333 -20.51 12.51 2.70
C PRO A 333 -21.48 13.00 3.78
N ALA A 334 -21.11 14.04 4.50
CA ALA A 334 -21.97 14.62 5.54
C ALA A 334 -23.36 14.90 4.96
N ILE A 335 -24.39 14.32 5.58
CA ILE A 335 -25.77 14.64 5.23
C ILE A 335 -26.02 16.05 5.76
N GLU A 336 -26.04 17.03 4.88
CA GLU A 336 -26.64 18.33 5.19
C GLU A 336 -28.08 18.06 5.68
N LYS A 337 -28.33 18.34 6.96
CA LYS A 337 -29.69 18.28 7.50
C LYS A 337 -30.48 19.36 6.76
N VAL A 338 -31.38 18.91 5.88
CA VAL A 338 -32.34 19.79 5.19
C VAL A 338 -33.32 20.36 6.18
#